data_AF-A0A533SXM2-F1
#
_entry.id   AF-A0A533SXM2-F1
#
_cell.length_a   1.000
_cell.length_b   1.000
_cell.length_c   1.000
_cell.angle_alpha   90.00
_cell.angle_beta   90.00
_cell.angle_gamma   90.00
#
_symmetry.space_group_name_H-M   'P 1'
#
loop_
_entity.id
_entity.type
_entity.pdbx_description
1 polymer ?
#
loop_
_entity_poly.entity_id
_entity_poly.type
_entity_poly.pdbx_seq_one_letter_code
_entity_poly.pdbx_strand_id
1 'polypeptide(L)'
;MKFGIVDAKNALRLIYVVVLLLFIYKGLRAFARLNSKAWLGHASAALLVVSLGLAVVTLRNESALRNQPLTAGETTRRPNIILFGTDGLNAANMSLYGYERETTPFLDELAKSSLVSLNHFTNSGHSMGSDT
;
A
#
# COMPACT_ATOMS: atom_id res chain seq x y z
N MET A 1 4.66 18.73 13.69
CA MET A 1 5.14 19.21 12.37
C MET A 1 5.92 18.07 11.71
N LYS A 2 5.33 17.38 10.73
CA LYS A 2 5.99 16.24 10.04
C LYS A 2 6.67 16.80 8.79
N PHE A 3 7.96 17.12 8.87
CA PHE A 3 8.77 17.44 7.70
C PHE A 3 9.12 16.12 6.99
N GLY A 4 8.52 15.87 5.84
CA GLY A 4 8.81 14.72 4.98
C GLY A 4 9.40 15.15 3.64
N ILE A 5 10.11 14.25 2.96
CA ILE A 5 10.71 14.45 1.62
C ILE A 5 9.68 14.97 0.59
N VAL A 6 8.40 14.70 0.80
CA VAL A 6 7.29 15.12 -0.09
C VAL A 6 7.00 16.62 -0.01
N ASP A 7 7.33 17.29 1.11
CA ASP A 7 7.00 18.71 1.37
C ASP A 7 8.21 19.66 1.18
N ALA A 8 9.38 19.10 0.86
CA ALA A 8 10.62 19.85 0.72
C ALA A 8 10.67 20.60 -0.63
N LYS A 9 10.66 21.93 -0.59
CA LYS A 9 10.95 22.79 -1.76
C LYS A 9 12.28 22.35 -2.40
N ASN A 10 12.31 22.26 -3.73
CA ASN A 10 13.33 21.63 -4.59
C ASN A 10 14.81 21.68 -4.12
N ALA A 11 15.25 22.77 -3.47
CA ALA A 11 16.61 22.93 -2.95
C ALA A 11 16.94 21.99 -1.77
N LEU A 12 16.03 21.80 -0.81
CA LEU A 12 16.25 20.91 0.34
C LEU A 12 16.36 19.45 -0.11
N ARG A 13 15.55 19.05 -1.10
CA ARG A 13 15.61 17.73 -1.72
C ARG A 13 16.98 17.44 -2.33
N LEU A 14 17.59 18.44 -2.98
CA LEU A 14 18.92 18.30 -3.58
C LEU A 14 20.00 18.07 -2.52
N ILE A 15 19.92 18.77 -1.38
CA ILE A 15 20.83 18.56 -0.24
C ILE A 15 20.73 17.13 0.29
N TYR A 16 19.51 16.60 0.48
CA TYR A 16 19.33 15.22 0.92
C TYR A 16 19.94 14.20 -0.03
N VAL A 17 19.75 14.39 -1.35
CA VAL A 17 20.33 13.49 -2.37
C VAL A 17 21.86 13.53 -2.30
N VAL A 18 22.48 14.71 -2.18
CA VAL A 18 23.94 14.84 -2.09
C VAL A 18 24.48 14.19 -0.82
N VAL A 19 23.85 14.41 0.34
CA VAL A 19 24.26 13.80 1.62
C VAL A 19 24.14 12.27 1.57
N LEU A 20 23.06 11.75 1.00
CA LEU A 20 22.85 10.31 0.82
C LEU A 20 23.93 9.69 -0.08
N LEU A 21 24.25 10.33 -1.21
CA LEU A 21 25.30 9.86 -2.12
C LEU A 21 26.68 9.84 -1.45
N LEU A 22 27.00 10.88 -0.66
CA LEU A 22 28.24 10.93 0.11
C LEU A 22 28.31 9.83 1.17
N PHE A 23 27.20 9.54 1.85
CA PHE A 23 27.10 8.47 2.83
C PHE A 23 27.30 7.09 2.19
N ILE A 24 26.62 6.82 1.08
CA ILE A 24 26.78 5.58 0.29
C ILE A 24 28.23 5.42 -0.18
N TYR A 25 28.83 6.49 -0.72
CA TYR A 25 30.22 6.47 -1.17
C TYR A 25 31.22 6.17 -0.04
N LYS A 26 31.06 6.82 1.13
CA LYS A 26 31.89 6.55 2.31
C LYS A 26 31.69 5.12 2.81
N GLY A 27 30.46 4.62 2.84
CA GLY A 27 30.14 3.25 3.22
C GLY A 27 30.78 2.23 2.28
N LEU A 28 30.68 2.42 0.96
CA LEU A 28 31.33 1.57 -0.04
C LEU A 28 32.85 1.59 0.08
N ARG A 29 33.46 2.76 0.27
CA ARG A 29 34.92 2.87 0.50
C ARG A 29 35.35 2.23 1.81
N ALA A 30 34.59 2.37 2.88
CA ALA A 30 34.88 1.72 4.15
C ALA A 30 34.78 0.19 4.03
N PHE A 31 33.71 -0.31 3.41
CA PHE A 31 33.53 -1.74 3.14
C PHE A 31 34.65 -2.31 2.26
N ALA A 32 35.07 -1.58 1.23
CA ALA A 32 36.19 -1.96 0.38
C ALA A 32 37.55 -1.93 1.11
N ARG A 33 37.70 -1.13 2.18
CA ARG A 33 38.90 -1.11 3.03
C ARG A 33 38.93 -2.26 4.05
N LEU A 34 37.77 -2.67 4.56
CA LEU A 34 37.68 -3.81 5.50
C LEU A 34 37.85 -5.17 4.80
N ASN A 35 37.66 -5.22 3.48
CA ASN A 35 37.72 -6.45 2.73
C ASN A 35 39.01 -6.53 1.90
N SER A 36 39.93 -7.44 2.25
CA SER A 36 41.22 -7.60 1.54
C SER A 36 41.07 -8.01 0.08
N LYS A 37 39.89 -8.52 -0.30
CA LYS A 37 39.56 -8.94 -1.65
C LYS A 37 38.74 -7.87 -2.35
N ALA A 38 39.43 -6.96 -3.06
CA ALA A 38 38.84 -5.82 -3.79
C ALA A 38 37.63 -6.19 -4.70
N TRP A 39 37.58 -7.43 -5.20
CA TRP A 39 36.49 -7.90 -6.06
C TRP A 39 35.10 -7.86 -5.38
N LEU A 40 35.02 -8.07 -4.06
CA LEU A 40 33.74 -8.01 -3.33
C LEU A 40 33.18 -6.58 -3.26
N GLY A 41 34.05 -5.57 -3.20
CA GLY A 41 33.63 -4.17 -3.25
C GLY A 41 33.10 -3.75 -4.61
N HIS A 42 33.72 -4.25 -5.70
CA HIS A 42 33.22 -4.04 -7.06
C HIS A 42 31.91 -4.80 -7.31
N ALA A 43 31.77 -6.02 -6.79
CA ALA A 43 30.55 -6.81 -6.91
C ALA A 43 29.35 -6.17 -6.20
N SER A 44 29.54 -5.63 -4.99
CA SER A 44 28.46 -4.94 -4.27
C SER A 44 28.08 -3.60 -4.93
N ALA A 45 29.06 -2.85 -5.45
CA ALA A 45 28.80 -1.66 -6.24
C ALA A 45 28.03 -1.98 -7.52
N ALA A 46 28.40 -3.04 -8.23
CA ALA A 46 27.68 -3.50 -9.42
C ALA A 46 26.24 -3.90 -9.09
N LEU A 47 26.00 -4.64 -8.01
CA LEU A 47 24.66 -5.01 -7.54
C LEU A 47 23.80 -3.78 -7.21
N LEU A 48 24.36 -2.76 -6.57
CA LEU A 48 23.63 -1.51 -6.29
C LEU A 48 23.26 -0.77 -7.57
N VAL A 49 24.16 -0.70 -8.56
CA VAL A 49 23.88 -0.06 -9.86
C VAL A 49 22.78 -0.83 -10.59
N VAL A 50 22.82 -2.16 -10.60
CA VAL A 50 21.79 -3.01 -11.20
C VAL A 50 20.45 -2.82 -10.50
N SER A 51 20.42 -2.83 -9.16
CA SER A 51 19.20 -2.60 -8.38
C SER A 51 18.59 -1.23 -8.64
N LEU A 52 19.42 -0.17 -8.71
CA LEU A 52 18.96 1.19 -9.00
C LEU A 52 18.45 1.31 -10.44
N GLY A 53 19.13 0.69 -11.41
CA GLY A 53 18.67 0.62 -12.79
C GLY A 53 17.32 -0.06 -12.92
N LEU A 54 17.14 -1.20 -12.25
CA LEU A 54 15.88 -1.93 -12.23
C LEU A 54 14.75 -1.10 -11.58
N ALA A 55 15.04 -0.42 -10.48
CA ALA A 55 14.09 0.48 -9.82
C ALA A 55 13.66 1.66 -10.73
N VAL A 56 14.58 2.22 -11.52
CA VAL A 56 14.24 3.27 -12.50
C VAL A 56 13.32 2.73 -13.60
N VAL A 57 13.58 1.51 -14.09
CA VAL A 57 12.74 0.87 -15.11
C VAL A 57 11.33 0.61 -14.56
N THR A 58 11.20 0.06 -13.34
CA THR A 58 9.89 -0.22 -12.74
C THR A 58 9.10 1.06 -12.46
N LEU A 59 9.75 2.10 -11.90
CA LEU A 59 9.09 3.39 -11.64
C LEU A 59 8.63 4.10 -12.93
N ARG A 60 9.39 3.98 -14.03
CA ARG A 60 8.97 4.51 -15.34
C ARG A 60 7.77 3.75 -15.89
N ASN A 61 7.72 2.44 -15.70
CA ASN A 61 6.61 1.61 -16.17
C ASN A 61 5.31 1.91 -15.41
N GLU A 62 5.38 2.06 -14.09
CA GLU A 62 4.25 2.52 -13.26
C GLU A 62 3.75 3.90 -13.69
N SER A 63 4.66 4.81 -14.02
CA SER A 63 4.31 6.15 -14.53
C SER A 63 3.62 6.08 -15.89
N ALA A 64 4.03 5.15 -16.76
CA ALA A 64 3.41 4.93 -18.06
C ALA A 64 2.02 4.29 -17.94
N LEU A 65 1.82 3.36 -17.00
CA LEU A 65 0.52 2.75 -16.70
C LEU A 65 -0.44 3.74 -16.05
N ARG A 66 0.05 4.59 -15.14
CA ARG A 66 -0.76 5.61 -14.45
C ARG A 66 -1.17 6.77 -15.34
N ASN A 67 -0.39 7.07 -16.38
CA ASN A 67 -0.68 8.11 -17.36
C ASN A 67 -1.34 7.58 -18.64
N GLN A 68 -1.75 6.31 -18.65
CA GLN A 68 -2.68 5.87 -19.68
C GLN A 68 -3.94 6.73 -19.48
N PRO A 69 -4.35 7.56 -20.47
CA PRO A 69 -5.65 8.19 -20.37
C PRO A 69 -6.64 7.08 -20.10
N LEU A 70 -7.61 7.33 -19.23
CA LEU A 70 -8.78 6.48 -19.15
C LEU A 70 -9.42 6.55 -20.52
N THR A 71 -8.97 5.71 -21.45
CA THR A 71 -9.70 5.39 -22.65
C THR A 71 -11.03 4.97 -22.07
N ALA A 72 -12.08 5.71 -22.37
CA ALA A 72 -13.42 5.20 -22.26
C ALA A 72 -13.48 4.01 -23.22
N GLY A 73 -12.86 2.90 -22.81
CA GLY A 73 -13.09 1.60 -23.39
C GLY A 73 -14.59 1.43 -23.38
N GLU A 74 -15.07 0.80 -24.45
CA GLU A 74 -16.48 0.49 -24.65
C GLU A 74 -17.20 0.38 -23.31
N THR A 75 -18.26 1.15 -23.15
CA THR A 75 -19.02 1.24 -21.90
C THR A 75 -19.69 -0.12 -21.64
N THR A 76 -18.91 -1.15 -21.32
CA THR A 76 -19.36 -2.33 -20.63
C THR A 76 -19.99 -1.77 -19.38
N ARG A 77 -21.32 -1.77 -19.36
CA ARG A 77 -22.14 -1.15 -18.33
C ARG A 77 -21.68 -1.71 -16.99
N ARG A 78 -20.83 -0.95 -16.29
CA ARG A 78 -20.32 -1.37 -14.99
C ARG A 78 -21.49 -1.33 -14.00
N PRO A 79 -21.58 -2.29 -13.08
CA PRO A 79 -22.60 -2.23 -12.06
C PRO A 79 -22.35 -1.02 -11.15
N ASN A 80 -23.43 -0.40 -10.66
CA ASN A 80 -23.33 0.54 -9.56
C ASN A 80 -23.05 -0.25 -8.28
N ILE A 81 -22.09 0.21 -7.48
CA ILE A 81 -21.72 -0.42 -6.21
C ILE A 81 -22.14 0.52 -5.09
N ILE A 82 -22.94 0.02 -4.15
CA ILE A 82 -23.33 0.73 -2.94
C ILE A 82 -22.72 -0.03 -1.76
N LEU A 83 -21.92 0.66 -0.96
CA LEU A 83 -21.29 0.09 0.23
C LEU A 83 -21.96 0.68 1.48
N PHE A 84 -22.54 -0.19 2.30
CA PHE A 84 -23.07 0.17 3.62
C PHE A 84 -22.06 -0.26 4.69
N GLY A 85 -21.66 0.67 5.55
CA GLY A 85 -20.81 0.41 6.71
C GLY A 85 -21.49 0.90 7.99
N THR A 86 -21.31 0.18 9.08
CA THR A 86 -21.89 0.49 10.40
C THR A 86 -20.81 0.37 11.46
N ASP A 87 -20.78 1.29 12.41
CA ASP A 87 -19.86 1.21 13.57
C ASP A 87 -20.51 0.45 14.74
N GLY A 88 -19.70 -0.27 15.50
CA GLY A 88 -20.12 -0.94 16.75
C GLY A 88 -21.11 -2.09 16.59
N LEU A 89 -21.28 -2.67 15.40
CA LEU A 89 -22.19 -3.80 15.17
C LEU A 89 -21.59 -5.12 15.65
N ASN A 90 -22.38 -5.97 16.31
CA ASN A 90 -21.98 -7.30 16.77
C ASN A 90 -22.95 -8.35 16.22
N ALA A 91 -22.42 -9.35 15.51
CA ALA A 91 -23.18 -10.46 14.95
C ALA A 91 -24.00 -11.22 16.01
N ALA A 92 -23.51 -11.33 17.24
CA ALA A 92 -24.23 -11.99 18.34
C ALA A 92 -25.56 -11.31 18.72
N ASN A 93 -25.77 -10.06 18.30
CA ASN A 93 -26.98 -9.26 18.58
C ASN A 93 -27.86 -9.04 17.34
N MET A 94 -27.61 -9.76 16.23
CA MET A 94 -28.33 -9.61 14.96
C MET A 94 -29.21 -10.83 14.68
N SER A 95 -30.49 -10.63 14.35
CA SER A 95 -31.39 -11.73 13.97
C SER A 95 -30.88 -12.52 12.77
N LEU A 96 -30.18 -11.85 11.83
CA LEU A 96 -29.54 -12.46 10.67
C LEU A 96 -28.60 -13.62 11.04
N TYR A 97 -27.95 -13.52 12.20
CA TYR A 97 -26.97 -14.49 12.70
C TYR A 97 -27.55 -15.41 13.79
N GLY A 98 -28.88 -15.43 13.97
CA GLY A 98 -29.57 -16.34 14.90
C GLY A 98 -29.84 -15.74 16.28
N TYR A 99 -29.78 -14.42 16.44
CA TYR A 99 -30.23 -13.77 17.67
C TYR A 99 -31.74 -13.94 17.86
N GLU A 100 -32.17 -14.17 19.11
CA GLU A 100 -33.57 -14.49 19.43
C GLU A 100 -34.56 -13.36 19.07
N ARG A 101 -34.13 -12.10 19.21
CA ARG A 101 -34.96 -10.93 18.90
C ARG A 101 -34.76 -10.53 17.43
N GLU A 102 -35.85 -10.16 16.76
CA GLU A 102 -35.83 -9.63 15.40
C GLU A 102 -35.21 -8.22 15.35
N THR A 103 -33.88 -8.15 15.24
CA THR A 103 -33.13 -6.89 15.28
C THR A 103 -32.67 -6.39 13.92
N THR A 104 -32.66 -7.23 12.88
CA THR A 104 -32.17 -6.89 11.54
C THR A 104 -33.08 -7.34 10.38
N PRO A 105 -34.40 -7.08 10.44
CA PRO A 105 -35.36 -7.64 9.47
C PRO A 105 -35.07 -7.31 8.00
N PHE A 106 -34.56 -6.10 7.71
CA PHE A 106 -34.19 -5.72 6.34
C PHE A 106 -32.92 -6.44 5.84
N LEU A 107 -31.97 -6.72 6.73
CA LEU A 107 -30.80 -7.52 6.36
C LEU A 107 -31.19 -8.99 6.18
N ASP A 108 -32.17 -9.48 6.94
CA ASP A 108 -32.72 -10.83 6.81
C ASP A 108 -33.42 -11.02 5.45
N GLU A 109 -34.12 -9.99 4.96
CA GLU A 109 -34.69 -9.99 3.62
C GLU A 109 -33.60 -9.93 2.53
N LEU A 110 -32.63 -9.03 2.67
CA LEU A 110 -31.53 -8.87 1.72
C LEU A 110 -30.70 -10.16 1.57
N ALA A 111 -30.46 -10.85 2.68
CA ALA A 111 -29.72 -12.10 2.75
C ALA A 111 -30.30 -13.21 1.85
N LYS A 112 -31.62 -13.22 1.61
CA LYS A 112 -32.28 -14.23 0.75
C LYS A 112 -31.79 -14.20 -0.70
N SER A 113 -31.26 -13.06 -1.15
CA SER A 113 -30.74 -12.84 -2.51
C SER A 113 -29.25 -12.52 -2.54
N SER A 114 -28.57 -12.60 -1.40
CA SER A 114 -27.18 -12.16 -1.22
C SER A 114 -26.31 -13.29 -0.68
N LEU A 115 -25.00 -13.19 -0.90
CA LEU A 115 -24.03 -14.04 -0.21
C LEU A 115 -23.83 -13.52 1.22
N VAL A 116 -24.12 -14.33 2.23
CA VAL A 116 -23.89 -14.00 3.65
C VAL A 116 -22.61 -14.66 4.14
N SER A 117 -21.71 -13.88 4.71
CA SER A 117 -20.52 -14.40 5.38
C SER A 117 -20.79 -14.62 6.87
N LEU A 118 -20.66 -15.87 7.33
CA LEU A 118 -20.88 -16.26 8.73
C LEU A 118 -19.63 -16.17 9.60
N ASN A 119 -18.45 -16.11 8.97
CA ASN A 119 -17.14 -16.13 9.65
C ASN A 119 -16.26 -14.97 9.20
N HIS A 120 -16.83 -13.77 9.14
CA HIS A 120 -16.09 -12.54 8.86
C HIS A 120 -15.66 -11.89 10.17
N PHE A 121 -14.35 -11.70 10.35
CA PHE A 121 -13.77 -11.10 11.54
C PHE A 121 -13.08 -9.79 11.15
N THR A 122 -13.25 -8.76 11.98
CA THR A 122 -12.48 -7.53 11.83
C THR A 122 -10.99 -7.81 12.06
N ASN A 123 -10.13 -7.15 11.29
CA ASN A 123 -8.68 -7.15 11.52
C ASN A 123 -8.30 -6.44 12.83
N SER A 124 -9.18 -5.60 13.37
CA SER A 124 -9.00 -4.86 14.62
C SER A 124 -10.33 -4.59 15.33
N GLY A 125 -10.36 -4.75 16.66
CA GLY A 125 -11.55 -4.46 17.49
C GLY A 125 -11.79 -2.97 17.78
N HIS A 126 -10.96 -2.07 17.24
CA HIS A 126 -11.09 -0.62 17.42
C HIS A 126 -11.31 0.06 16.08
N SER A 127 -12.22 1.04 16.02
CA SER A 127 -12.58 1.77 14.78
C SER A 127 -11.35 2.36 14.09
N MET A 128 -10.41 2.93 14.86
CA MET A 128 -9.15 3.46 14.31
C MET A 128 -8.26 2.41 13.63
N GLY A 129 -8.31 1.14 14.06
CA GLY A 129 -7.48 0.08 13.48
C GLY A 129 -8.14 -0.73 12.38
N SER A 130 -9.47 -0.60 12.19
CA SER A 130 -10.20 -1.22 11.08
C SER A 130 -10.33 -0.29 9.87
N ASP A 131 -10.32 1.02 10.12
CA ASP A 131 -10.54 2.04 9.08
C ASP A 131 -9.25 2.50 8.37
N THR A 132 -8.07 2.15 8.91
CA THR A 132 -6.74 2.52 8.38
C THR A 132 -5.98 1.33 7.81
#